data_AF-A0A3N0BUM4-F1
#
_entry.id   AF-A0A3N0BUM4-F1
#
_cell.length_a   1.000
_cell.length_b   1.000
_cell.length_c   1.000
_cell.angle_alpha   90.00
_cell.angle_beta   90.00
_cell.angle_gamma   90.00
#
_symmetry.space_group_name_H-M   'P 1'
#
loop_
_entity.id
_entity.type
_entity.pdbx_description
1 polymer ?
#
loop_
_entity_poly.entity_id
_entity_poly.type
_entity_poly.pdbx_seq_one_letter_code
_entity_poly.pdbx_strand_id
1 'polypeptide(L)'
;MSSHHIVKEKQEPALYIDELGNFNVELLGQLLEWSPTLLVNGENYEKILSLGIKIDVLVNGKEGDAQEDTKVIQGPVDALMVAINHLYDEKFPAVNVITAKFDLEKFAGFEDQINLVVFTEKAKHYPIKSGFSVWKPAGSQFLIHGNRYLEVTNLTQNEDEVFEVVNDGFVEFTFSGQPIYISEPL
;
A
#
# COMPACT_ATOMS: atom_id res chain seq x y z
N MET A 1 9.67 -31.03 14.89
CA MET A 1 10.39 -29.96 15.64
C MET A 1 9.75 -28.66 15.23
N SER A 2 9.09 -27.95 16.15
CA SER A 2 8.44 -26.67 15.83
C SER A 2 9.50 -25.63 15.50
N SER A 3 9.54 -25.21 14.25
CA SER A 3 10.24 -24.02 13.81
C SER A 3 9.53 -22.81 14.42
N HIS A 4 9.95 -22.39 15.61
CA HIS A 4 9.64 -21.04 16.07
C HIS A 4 10.39 -20.08 15.14
N HIS A 5 9.69 -19.54 14.13
CA HIS A 5 10.17 -18.33 13.47
C HIS A 5 10.10 -17.23 14.53
N ILE A 6 11.25 -16.82 15.03
CA ILE A 6 11.37 -15.57 15.79
C ILE A 6 11.15 -14.49 14.73
N VAL A 7 9.91 -14.00 14.62
CA VAL A 7 9.59 -12.80 13.85
C VAL A 7 10.39 -11.67 14.50
N LYS A 8 11.38 -11.15 13.78
CA LYS A 8 12.07 -9.93 14.21
C LYS A 8 11.09 -8.77 14.10
N GLU A 9 11.09 -7.87 15.07
CA GLU A 9 10.26 -6.66 15.04
C GLU A 9 10.40 -5.93 13.69
N LYS A 10 9.28 -5.45 13.13
CA LYS A 10 9.20 -4.65 11.89
C LYS A 10 9.59 -5.37 10.59
N GLN A 11 9.50 -6.71 10.52
CA GLN A 11 9.59 -7.42 9.24
C GLN A 11 8.33 -7.25 8.37
N GLU A 12 7.16 -7.17 9.01
CA GLU A 12 5.88 -7.00 8.33
C GLU A 12 5.63 -5.52 8.00
N PRO A 13 4.96 -5.22 6.87
CA PRO A 13 4.57 -3.86 6.55
C PRO A 13 3.64 -3.30 7.63
N ALA A 14 3.83 -2.02 7.98
CA ALA A 14 2.81 -1.30 8.72
C ALA A 14 1.52 -1.21 7.88
N LEU A 15 0.39 -0.97 8.54
CA LEU A 15 -0.88 -0.70 7.87
C LEU A 15 -1.32 0.72 8.19
N TYR A 16 -1.51 1.55 7.18
CA TYR A 16 -2.11 2.88 7.32
C TYR A 16 -3.48 2.91 6.67
N ILE A 17 -4.51 3.22 7.45
CA ILE A 17 -5.86 3.42 6.92
C ILE A 17 -6.10 4.92 6.81
N ASP A 18 -5.95 5.44 5.59
CA ASP A 18 -6.28 6.82 5.25
C ASP A 18 -7.80 6.99 5.19
N GLU A 19 -8.47 6.09 4.46
CA GLU A 19 -9.93 6.01 4.38
C GLU A 19 -10.37 4.57 4.06
N LEU A 20 -11.21 3.99 4.92
CA LEU A 20 -11.64 2.59 4.72
C LEU A 20 -12.73 2.44 3.64
N GLY A 21 -13.59 3.45 3.44
CA GLY A 21 -14.63 3.40 2.40
C GLY A 21 -15.45 2.09 2.38
N ASN A 22 -15.56 1.50 1.19
CA ASN A 22 -16.18 0.18 0.91
C ASN A 22 -15.14 -0.95 0.78
N PHE A 23 -13.95 -0.79 1.37
CA PHE A 23 -12.89 -1.76 1.24
C PHE A 23 -13.33 -3.16 1.71
N ASN A 24 -12.87 -4.19 1.01
CA ASN A 24 -13.26 -5.57 1.26
C ASN A 24 -12.81 -6.01 2.68
N VAL A 25 -13.77 -6.48 3.48
CA VAL A 25 -13.53 -6.86 4.89
C VAL A 25 -12.67 -8.11 5.02
N GLU A 26 -12.79 -9.06 4.09
CA GLU A 26 -11.93 -10.26 4.06
C GLU A 26 -10.48 -9.87 3.77
N LEU A 27 -10.26 -8.97 2.81
CA LEU A 27 -8.93 -8.45 2.52
C LEU A 27 -8.37 -7.59 3.67
N LEU A 28 -9.21 -6.79 4.32
CA LEU A 28 -8.83 -6.09 5.55
C LEU A 28 -8.37 -7.10 6.62
N GLY A 29 -9.12 -8.21 6.78
CA GLY A 29 -8.75 -9.30 7.67
C GLY A 29 -7.37 -9.87 7.35
N GLN A 30 -7.11 -10.20 6.09
CA GLN A 30 -5.80 -10.70 5.63
C GLN A 30 -4.65 -9.73 5.92
N LEU A 31 -4.86 -8.43 5.73
CA LEU A 31 -3.86 -7.40 6.05
C LEU A 31 -3.60 -7.29 7.57
N LEU A 32 -4.57 -7.66 8.40
CA LEU A 32 -4.47 -7.63 9.87
C LEU A 32 -3.96 -8.94 10.48
N GLU A 33 -3.94 -10.06 9.75
CA GLU A 33 -3.57 -11.40 10.26
C GLU A 33 -2.19 -11.44 10.93
N TRP A 34 -1.26 -10.62 10.43
CA TRP A 34 0.10 -10.54 10.94
C TRP A 34 0.28 -9.50 12.04
N SER A 35 -0.83 -8.96 12.57
CA SER A 35 -0.85 -7.93 13.61
C SER A 35 0.10 -6.75 13.29
N PRO A 36 -0.06 -6.08 12.12
CA PRO A 36 0.80 -4.96 11.75
C PRO A 36 0.63 -3.81 12.75
N THR A 37 1.62 -2.93 12.84
CA THR A 37 1.41 -1.62 13.48
C THR A 37 0.37 -0.85 12.68
N LEU A 38 -0.76 -0.56 13.32
CA LEU A 38 -1.90 0.09 12.67
C LEU A 38 -1.90 1.60 12.93
N LEU A 39 -1.82 2.35 11.84
CA LEU A 39 -1.98 3.80 11.80
C LEU A 39 -3.35 4.11 11.18
N VAL A 40 -4.08 5.06 11.77
CA VAL A 40 -5.39 5.48 11.25
C VAL A 40 -5.43 6.99 11.14
N ASN A 41 -5.93 7.51 10.02
CA ASN A 41 -6.23 8.92 9.87
C ASN A 41 -7.32 9.31 10.89
N GLY A 42 -7.11 10.40 11.62
CA GLY A 42 -8.03 10.92 12.64
C GLY A 42 -9.47 11.03 12.17
N GLU A 43 -9.71 11.33 10.91
CA GLU A 43 -11.04 11.43 10.31
C GLU A 43 -11.79 10.07 10.25
N ASN A 44 -11.05 8.95 10.29
CA ASN A 44 -11.60 7.59 10.19
C ASN A 44 -11.59 6.84 11.54
N TYR A 45 -11.14 7.47 12.62
CA TYR A 45 -10.93 6.83 13.91
C TYR A 45 -12.16 6.07 14.42
N GLU A 46 -13.30 6.75 14.56
CA GLU A 46 -14.54 6.17 15.10
C GLU A 46 -15.02 4.95 14.29
N LYS A 47 -14.87 5.02 12.96
CA LYS A 47 -15.24 3.91 12.08
C LYS A 47 -14.38 2.68 12.36
N ILE A 48 -13.06 2.84 12.43
CA ILE A 48 -12.14 1.72 12.68
C ILE A 48 -12.30 1.17 14.09
N LEU A 49 -12.45 2.06 15.08
CA LEU A 49 -12.71 1.70 16.47
C LEU A 49 -13.97 0.83 16.61
N SER A 50 -15.04 1.17 15.89
CA SER A 50 -16.30 0.40 15.91
C SER A 50 -16.18 -1.04 15.39
N LEU A 51 -15.12 -1.34 14.63
CA LEU A 51 -14.81 -2.68 14.15
C LEU A 51 -14.08 -3.53 15.20
N GLY A 52 -13.78 -2.97 16.37
CA GLY A 52 -13.03 -3.65 17.44
C GLY A 52 -11.55 -3.84 17.13
N ILE A 53 -11.01 -3.08 16.17
CA ILE A 53 -9.61 -3.14 15.77
C ILE A 53 -8.80 -2.21 16.69
N LYS A 54 -7.70 -2.71 17.25
CA LYS A 54 -6.78 -1.91 18.07
C LYS A 54 -6.01 -0.93 17.17
N ILE A 55 -6.02 0.35 17.52
CA ILE A 55 -5.30 1.41 16.79
C ILE A 55 -4.03 1.76 17.56
N ASP A 56 -2.85 1.54 16.98
CA ASP A 56 -1.58 1.85 17.64
C ASP A 56 -1.19 3.32 17.49
N VAL A 57 -1.49 3.91 16.32
CA VAL A 57 -1.18 5.33 16.05
C VAL A 57 -2.35 6.03 15.40
N LEU A 58 -2.69 7.21 15.93
CA LEU A 58 -3.69 8.12 15.39
C LEU A 58 -3.00 9.31 14.72
N VAL A 59 -3.21 9.47 13.42
CA VAL A 59 -2.57 10.51 12.59
C VAL A 59 -3.49 11.71 12.47
N ASN A 60 -3.05 12.89 12.91
CA ASN A 60 -3.84 14.13 12.91
C ASN A 60 -5.21 14.01 13.60
N GLY A 61 -5.36 13.09 14.55
CA GLY A 61 -6.60 12.94 15.35
C GLY A 61 -6.60 13.78 16.63
N LYS A 62 -7.68 13.70 17.40
CA LYS A 62 -7.82 14.41 18.68
C LYS A 62 -7.33 13.52 19.82
N GLU A 63 -6.50 14.06 20.70
CA GLU A 63 -5.96 13.31 21.84
C GLU A 63 -7.04 12.78 22.79
N GLY A 64 -8.16 13.51 22.95
CA GLY A 64 -9.26 13.08 23.82
C GLY A 64 -10.07 11.89 23.31
N ASP A 65 -9.92 11.52 22.04
CA ASP A 65 -10.69 10.44 21.43
C ASP A 65 -9.93 9.09 21.47
N ALA A 66 -8.61 9.13 21.68
CA ALA A 66 -7.71 7.98 21.54
C ALA A 66 -7.90 6.91 22.64
N GLN A 67 -7.73 5.62 22.27
CA GLN A 67 -7.73 4.51 23.22
C GLN A 67 -6.51 4.59 24.16
N GLU A 68 -6.57 3.86 25.28
CA GLU A 68 -5.38 3.59 26.08
C GLU A 68 -4.31 2.91 25.19
N ASP A 69 -3.05 3.35 25.31
CA ASP A 69 -1.91 2.93 24.49
C ASP A 69 -1.93 3.33 23.00
N THR A 70 -2.87 4.16 22.54
CA THR A 70 -2.81 4.77 21.19
C THR A 70 -1.91 6.01 21.21
N LYS A 71 -0.87 6.03 20.36
CA LYS A 71 -0.03 7.20 20.16
C LYS A 71 -0.70 8.20 19.21
N VAL A 72 -0.77 9.46 19.58
CA VAL A 72 -1.26 10.52 18.67
C VAL A 72 -0.07 11.24 18.05
N ILE A 73 -0.05 11.37 16.72
CA ILE A 73 0.93 12.14 15.98
C ILE A 73 0.25 13.28 15.23
N GLN A 74 0.92 14.43 15.16
CA GLN A 74 0.42 15.65 14.54
C GLN A 74 1.44 16.16 13.52
N GLY A 75 0.98 16.74 12.43
CA GLY A 75 1.84 17.36 11.44
C GLY A 75 1.10 18.26 10.46
N PRO A 76 1.76 18.66 9.35
CA PRO A 76 1.11 19.48 8.32
C PRO A 76 -0.13 18.79 7.72
N VAL A 77 -0.90 19.56 6.95
CA VAL A 77 -2.25 19.20 6.47
C VAL A 77 -2.33 17.81 5.80
N ASP A 78 -1.28 17.35 5.13
CA ASP A 78 -1.29 16.02 4.51
C ASP A 78 -0.99 14.90 5.51
N ALA A 79 -2.04 14.19 5.94
CA ALA A 79 -1.95 13.06 6.85
C ALA A 79 -1.07 11.90 6.33
N LEU A 80 -1.03 11.67 5.01
CA LEU A 80 -0.18 10.62 4.43
C LEU A 80 1.29 10.91 4.70
N MET A 81 1.72 12.15 4.47
CA MET A 81 3.09 12.58 4.72
C MET A 81 3.46 12.43 6.20
N VAL A 82 2.54 12.76 7.12
CA VAL A 82 2.75 12.58 8.57
C VAL A 82 2.93 11.10 8.92
N ALA A 83 2.07 10.22 8.38
CA ALA A 83 2.15 8.78 8.59
C ALA A 83 3.47 8.19 8.07
N ILE A 84 3.85 8.52 6.82
CA ILE A 84 5.07 8.00 6.20
C ILE A 84 6.32 8.48 6.93
N ASN A 85 6.40 9.77 7.30
CA ASN A 85 7.54 10.29 8.06
C ASN A 85 7.68 9.59 9.41
N HIS A 86 6.56 9.38 10.12
CA HIS A 86 6.59 8.65 11.38
C HIS A 86 7.12 7.22 11.20
N LEU A 87 6.63 6.50 10.19
CA LEU A 87 7.07 5.14 9.87
C LEU A 87 8.54 5.08 9.47
N TYR A 88 9.02 6.05 8.69
CA TYR A 88 10.41 6.17 8.28
C TYR A 88 11.36 6.42 9.48
N ASP A 89 10.97 7.31 10.38
CA ASP A 89 11.73 7.58 11.61
C ASP A 89 11.79 6.34 12.50
N GLU A 90 10.69 5.60 12.58
CA GLU A 90 10.57 4.31 13.27
C GLU A 90 11.24 3.14 12.50
N LYS A 91 11.85 3.38 11.33
CA LYS A 91 12.56 2.34 10.55
C LYS A 91 11.67 1.20 10.07
N PHE A 92 10.40 1.47 9.78
CA PHE A 92 9.57 0.52 9.05
C PHE A 92 10.06 0.40 7.60
N PRO A 93 10.24 -0.83 7.08
CA PRO A 93 10.71 -1.04 5.72
C PRO A 93 9.60 -0.87 4.67
N ALA A 94 8.34 -1.04 5.09
CA ALA A 94 7.20 -1.08 4.19
C ALA A 94 5.90 -0.63 4.88
N VAL A 95 4.94 -0.16 4.07
CA VAL A 95 3.59 0.17 4.51
C VAL A 95 2.56 -0.19 3.43
N ASN A 96 1.47 -0.82 3.87
CA ASN A 96 0.25 -0.95 3.11
C ASN A 96 -0.67 0.24 3.45
N VAL A 97 -1.22 0.92 2.46
CA VAL A 97 -2.14 2.05 2.65
C VAL A 97 -3.52 1.67 2.13
N ILE A 98 -4.57 1.83 2.92
CA ILE A 98 -5.95 1.71 2.44
C ILE A 98 -6.53 3.11 2.24
N THR A 99 -7.04 3.38 1.04
CA THR A 99 -7.68 4.65 0.69
C THR A 99 -8.81 4.44 -0.30
N ALA A 100 -9.75 5.39 -0.38
CA ALA A 100 -10.86 5.31 -1.32
C ALA A 100 -10.42 5.45 -2.79
N LYS A 101 -9.37 6.24 -3.05
CA LYS A 101 -8.89 6.54 -4.41
C LYS A 101 -7.37 6.61 -4.47
N PHE A 102 -6.80 5.98 -5.48
CA PHE A 102 -5.40 6.16 -5.82
C PHE A 102 -5.16 7.48 -6.58
N ASP A 103 -4.19 8.24 -6.12
CA ASP A 103 -3.73 9.49 -6.73
C ASP A 103 -2.21 9.45 -6.87
N LEU A 104 -1.72 9.36 -8.11
CA LEU A 104 -0.29 9.24 -8.39
C LEU A 104 0.50 10.43 -7.83
N GLU A 105 -0.04 11.66 -7.88
CA GLU A 105 0.67 12.85 -7.39
C GLU A 105 0.80 12.84 -5.87
N LYS A 106 -0.19 12.27 -5.16
CA LYS A 106 -0.17 12.13 -3.70
C LYS A 106 0.83 11.07 -3.23
N PHE A 107 0.95 9.96 -3.97
CA PHE A 107 1.74 8.81 -3.53
C PHE A 107 3.16 8.77 -4.12
N ALA A 108 3.42 9.48 -5.20
CA ALA A 108 4.77 9.58 -5.77
C ALA A 108 5.72 10.36 -4.84
N GLY A 109 6.99 9.99 -4.82
CA GLY A 109 8.07 10.66 -4.07
C GLY A 109 8.42 10.00 -2.73
N PHE A 110 7.72 8.94 -2.33
CA PHE A 110 8.04 8.17 -1.13
C PHE A 110 8.87 6.91 -1.41
N GLU A 111 9.19 6.61 -2.67
CA GLU A 111 9.80 5.35 -3.12
C GLU A 111 11.22 5.14 -2.60
N ASP A 112 11.92 6.22 -2.25
CA ASP A 112 13.24 6.19 -1.63
C ASP A 112 13.19 6.13 -0.10
N GLN A 113 12.01 6.32 0.50
CA GLN A 113 11.82 6.33 1.95
C GLN A 113 11.29 4.98 2.46
N ILE A 114 10.23 4.45 1.83
CA ILE A 114 9.52 3.27 2.29
C ILE A 114 8.93 2.49 1.12
N ASN A 115 8.91 1.16 1.20
CA ASN A 115 8.15 0.36 0.24
C ASN A 115 6.65 0.57 0.46
N LEU A 116 5.93 0.99 -0.57
CA LEU A 116 4.55 1.43 -0.46
C LEU A 116 3.65 0.60 -1.37
N VAL A 117 2.60 0.00 -0.79
CA VAL A 117 1.49 -0.60 -1.55
C VAL A 117 0.21 0.09 -1.16
N VAL A 118 -0.49 0.67 -2.13
CA VAL A 118 -1.75 1.36 -1.93
C VAL A 118 -2.90 0.46 -2.37
N PHE A 119 -3.86 0.22 -1.51
CA PHE A 119 -5.06 -0.55 -1.75
C PHE A 119 -6.25 0.40 -1.86
N THR A 120 -7.02 0.20 -2.92
CA THR A 120 -8.36 0.76 -3.11
C THR A 120 -9.39 -0.37 -3.04
N GLU A 121 -10.68 -0.06 -3.20
CA GLU A 121 -11.73 -1.07 -3.26
C GLU A 121 -11.47 -2.16 -4.32
N LYS A 122 -10.83 -1.80 -5.44
CA LYS A 122 -10.79 -2.66 -6.64
C LYS A 122 -9.39 -3.04 -7.11
N ALA A 123 -8.36 -2.37 -6.61
CA ALA A 123 -7.01 -2.56 -7.09
C ALA A 123 -5.97 -2.28 -6.00
N LYS A 124 -4.81 -2.90 -6.17
CA LYS A 124 -3.57 -2.50 -5.48
C LYS A 124 -2.66 -1.75 -6.46
N HIS A 125 -1.92 -0.80 -5.94
CA HIS A 125 -1.04 0.10 -6.69
C HIS A 125 0.32 0.14 -5.99
N TYR A 126 1.41 0.01 -6.75
CA TYR A 126 2.74 0.03 -6.16
C TYR A 126 3.80 0.50 -7.17
N PRO A 127 4.87 1.17 -6.70
CA PRO A 127 5.95 1.59 -7.56
C PRO A 127 6.83 0.39 -7.91
N ILE A 128 7.31 0.37 -9.16
CA ILE A 128 8.30 -0.59 -9.64
C ILE A 128 9.53 0.16 -10.17
N LYS A 129 10.69 -0.50 -10.09
CA LYS A 129 11.94 -0.04 -10.69
C LYS A 129 12.18 -0.80 -12.00
N SER A 130 12.97 -0.20 -12.89
CA SER A 130 13.35 -0.86 -14.15
C SER A 130 14.04 -2.19 -13.86
N GLY A 131 13.69 -3.23 -14.63
CA GLY A 131 14.09 -4.61 -14.38
C GLY A 131 13.18 -5.37 -13.41
N PHE A 132 12.06 -4.79 -12.97
CA PHE A 132 11.06 -5.51 -12.20
C PHE A 132 10.50 -6.70 -12.99
N SER A 133 10.43 -7.85 -12.35
CA SER A 133 9.95 -9.11 -12.94
C SER A 133 8.99 -9.79 -11.98
N VAL A 134 7.84 -10.21 -12.49
CA VAL A 134 6.79 -10.86 -11.70
C VAL A 134 6.16 -12.00 -12.49
N TRP A 135 5.97 -13.16 -11.85
CA TRP A 135 5.24 -14.27 -12.47
C TRP A 135 3.73 -14.04 -12.37
N LYS A 136 3.02 -14.23 -13.48
CA LYS A 136 1.57 -14.09 -13.56
C LYS A 136 0.94 -15.15 -14.47
N PRO A 137 -0.28 -15.62 -14.15
CA PRO A 137 -1.06 -16.41 -15.08
C PRO A 137 -1.56 -15.55 -16.26
N ALA A 138 -1.81 -16.19 -17.40
CA ALA A 138 -2.47 -15.57 -18.54
C ALA A 138 -3.82 -14.96 -18.15
N GLY A 139 -4.15 -13.81 -18.73
CA GLY A 139 -5.34 -13.03 -18.38
C GLY A 139 -5.17 -12.11 -17.17
N SER A 140 -4.03 -12.14 -16.46
CA SER A 140 -3.76 -11.16 -15.40
C SER A 140 -3.65 -9.75 -16.01
N GLN A 141 -4.16 -8.75 -15.29
CA GLN A 141 -4.25 -7.38 -15.80
C GLN A 141 -3.35 -6.41 -15.03
N PHE A 142 -2.77 -5.47 -15.77
CA PHE A 142 -2.00 -4.36 -15.26
C PHE A 142 -2.50 -3.04 -15.84
N LEU A 143 -2.62 -2.02 -15.00
CA LEU A 143 -2.58 -0.62 -15.42
C LEU A 143 -1.19 -0.07 -15.17
N ILE A 144 -0.63 0.65 -16.13
CA ILE A 144 0.71 1.22 -16.01
C ILE A 144 0.59 2.75 -15.97
N HIS A 145 1.08 3.35 -14.90
CA HIS A 145 1.02 4.79 -14.65
C HIS A 145 2.36 5.43 -14.97
N GLY A 146 2.39 6.22 -16.04
CA GLY A 146 3.55 7.01 -16.44
C GLY A 146 4.49 6.33 -17.44
N ASN A 147 5.55 7.08 -17.81
CA ASN A 147 6.62 6.78 -18.76
C ASN A 147 6.21 6.38 -20.20
N ARG A 148 6.63 7.19 -21.19
CA ARG A 148 6.34 6.95 -22.62
C ARG A 148 7.28 5.93 -23.27
N TYR A 149 8.36 5.54 -22.60
CA TYR A 149 9.39 4.62 -23.11
C TYR A 149 9.51 3.40 -22.21
N LEU A 150 8.42 2.63 -22.16
CA LEU A 150 8.33 1.37 -21.45
C LEU A 150 8.41 0.21 -22.45
N GLU A 151 9.29 -0.73 -22.15
CA GLU A 151 9.33 -2.05 -22.78
C GLU A 151 8.78 -3.08 -21.80
N VAL A 152 7.82 -3.88 -22.26
CA VAL A 152 7.23 -4.97 -21.49
C VAL A 152 7.32 -6.29 -22.23
N THR A 153 7.50 -7.37 -21.48
CA THR A 153 7.44 -8.73 -22.02
C THR A 153 6.12 -9.41 -21.63
N ASN A 154 5.63 -10.32 -22.47
CA ASN A 154 4.46 -11.17 -22.18
C ASN A 154 3.16 -10.38 -21.85
N LEU A 155 3.06 -9.14 -22.32
CA LEU A 155 1.88 -8.28 -22.17
C LEU A 155 1.37 -7.82 -23.54
N THR A 156 0.05 -7.69 -23.65
CA THR A 156 -0.62 -6.99 -24.77
C THR A 156 -1.53 -5.91 -24.21
N GLN A 157 -1.59 -4.75 -24.87
CA GLN A 157 -2.49 -3.67 -24.47
C GLN A 157 -3.84 -3.81 -25.19
N ASN A 158 -4.95 -3.63 -24.46
CA ASN A 158 -6.30 -3.60 -25.03
C ASN A 158 -6.76 -2.17 -25.36
N GLU A 159 -8.01 -2.03 -25.85
CA GLU A 159 -8.58 -0.73 -26.25
C GLU A 159 -8.77 0.25 -25.09
N ASP A 160 -8.89 -0.24 -23.86
CA ASP A 160 -9.06 0.53 -22.63
C ASP A 160 -7.71 0.87 -21.96
N GLU A 161 -6.60 0.74 -22.69
CA GLU A 161 -5.23 0.95 -22.22
C GLU A 161 -4.77 -0.02 -21.11
N VAL A 162 -5.53 -1.10 -20.85
CA VAL A 162 -5.18 -2.15 -19.89
C VAL A 162 -4.23 -3.15 -20.54
N PHE A 163 -3.18 -3.52 -19.82
CA PHE A 163 -2.24 -4.55 -20.24
C PHE A 163 -2.66 -5.91 -19.69
N GLU A 164 -2.73 -6.92 -20.55
CA GLU A 164 -3.10 -8.29 -20.20
C GLU A 164 -1.95 -9.26 -20.47
N VAL A 165 -1.73 -10.19 -19.55
CA VAL A 165 -0.72 -11.24 -19.66
C VAL A 165 -1.14 -12.26 -20.70
N VAL A 166 -0.28 -12.49 -21.70
CA VAL A 166 -0.60 -13.33 -22.85
C VAL A 166 -0.47 -14.82 -22.52
N ASN A 167 0.60 -15.21 -21.83
CA ASN A 167 0.86 -16.59 -21.42
C ASN A 167 1.22 -16.67 -19.95
N ASP A 168 0.97 -17.81 -19.30
CA ASP A 168 1.49 -18.09 -17.96
C ASP A 168 3.02 -17.91 -17.95
N GLY A 169 3.54 -17.00 -17.14
CA GLY A 169 4.96 -16.71 -17.16
C GLY A 169 5.37 -15.42 -16.48
N PHE A 170 6.65 -15.09 -16.61
CA PHE A 170 7.19 -13.82 -16.13
C PHE A 170 6.80 -12.68 -17.05
N VAL A 171 6.45 -11.56 -16.43
CA VAL A 171 6.30 -10.25 -17.03
C VAL A 171 7.47 -9.40 -16.54
N GLU A 172 8.22 -8.81 -17.48
CA GLU A 172 9.35 -7.94 -17.18
C GLU A 172 9.07 -6.54 -17.66
N PHE A 173 9.43 -5.55 -16.83
CA PHE A 173 9.25 -4.13 -17.11
C PHE A 173 10.61 -3.45 -17.22
N THR A 174 10.94 -2.93 -18.40
CA THR A 174 12.19 -2.22 -18.67
C THR A 174 11.91 -0.80 -19.12
N PHE A 175 12.47 0.17 -18.40
CA PHE A 175 12.33 1.59 -18.70
C PHE A 175 13.52 2.40 -18.19
N SER A 176 13.63 3.65 -18.61
CA SER A 176 14.63 4.60 -18.11
C SER A 176 14.00 5.65 -17.21
N GLY A 177 14.71 6.08 -16.17
CA GLY A 177 14.31 7.18 -15.29
C GLY A 177 13.80 6.74 -13.92
N GLN A 178 12.86 7.51 -13.38
CA GLN A 178 12.27 7.31 -12.06
C GLN A 178 11.37 6.06 -12.00
N PRO A 179 11.11 5.51 -10.80
CA PRO A 179 10.09 4.48 -10.62
C PRO A 179 8.75 4.86 -11.25
N ILE A 180 8.03 3.86 -11.76
CA ILE A 180 6.66 4.04 -12.28
C ILE A 180 5.70 3.25 -11.41
N TYR A 181 4.44 3.65 -11.37
CA TYR A 181 3.42 2.90 -10.66
C TYR A 181 2.74 1.91 -11.60
N ILE A 182 2.48 0.71 -11.10
CA ILE A 182 1.57 -0.23 -11.74
C ILE A 182 0.40 -0.53 -10.82
N SER A 183 -0.73 -0.94 -11.40
CA SER A 183 -1.90 -1.40 -10.66
C SER A 183 -2.35 -2.76 -11.11
N GLU A 184 -2.84 -3.54 -10.16
CA GLU A 184 -3.45 -4.83 -10.41
C GLU A 184 -4.83 -4.86 -9.77
N PRO A 185 -5.86 -5.43 -10.45
CA PRO A 185 -7.12 -5.75 -9.81
C PRO A 185 -6.92 -6.67 -8.59
N LEU A 186 -7.77 -6.51 -7.57
CA LEU A 186 -7.80 -7.35 -6.36
C LEU A 186 -8.56 -8.66 -6.59
#